data_AF-X7XS27-F1
#
_entry.id   AF-X7XS27-F1
#
_cell.length_a   1.000
_cell.length_b   1.000
_cell.length_c   1.000
_cell.angle_alpha   90.00
_cell.angle_beta   90.00
_cell.angle_gamma   90.00
#
_symmetry.space_group_name_H-M   'P 1'
#
loop_
_entity.id
_entity.type
_entity.pdbx_description
1 polymer ?
#
loop_
_entity_poly.entity_id
_entity_poly.type
_entity_poly.pdbx_seq_one_letter_code
_entity_poly.pdbx_strand_id
1 'polypeptide(L)' 'MTTGSTGGNGGNGGNARLIGSGGNGGNAGTGTQMGLAGTGGAGGELFGANGMDGLT' A
#
# COMPACT_ATOMS: atom_id res chain seq x y z
N MET A 1 -5.41 -27.49 14.47
CA MET A 1 -4.38 -26.54 14.02
C MET A 1 -4.86 -25.94 12.72
N THR A 2 -5.18 -24.66 12.68
CA THR A 2 -5.43 -23.99 11.39
C THR A 2 -4.08 -23.88 10.69
N THR A 3 -3.94 -24.50 9.52
CA THR A 3 -2.80 -24.29 8.64
C THR A 3 -2.73 -22.80 8.36
N GLY A 4 -1.79 -22.09 8.99
CA GLY A 4 -1.70 -20.65 8.78
C GLY A 4 -1.48 -20.39 7.30
N SER A 5 -2.43 -19.74 6.67
CA SER A 5 -2.35 -19.33 5.28
C SER A 5 -1.42 -18.12 5.18
N THR A 6 -0.77 -17.96 4.03
CA THR A 6 -0.08 -16.72 3.69
C THR A 6 -1.05 -15.55 3.81
N GLY A 7 -0.64 -14.48 4.49
CA GLY A 7 -1.41 -13.25 4.58
C GLY A 7 -1.55 -12.59 3.22
N GLY A 8 -2.70 -11.96 2.95
CA GLY A 8 -2.93 -11.27 1.68
C GLY A 8 -1.98 -10.08 1.49
N ASN A 9 -1.63 -9.75 0.25
CA ASN A 9 -0.87 -8.55 -0.04
C ASN A 9 -1.71 -7.30 0.19
N GLY A 10 -1.07 -6.23 0.64
CA GLY A 10 -1.65 -4.89 0.69
C GLY A 10 -1.89 -4.34 -0.71
N GLY A 11 -2.94 -3.54 -0.87
CA GLY A 11 -3.23 -2.87 -2.14
C GLY A 11 -2.34 -1.64 -2.36
N ASN A 12 -2.02 -1.33 -3.60
CA ASN A 12 -1.28 -0.11 -3.93
C ASN A 12 -2.16 1.13 -3.71
N GLY A 13 -1.53 2.21 -3.24
CA GLY A 13 -2.15 3.51 -3.12
C GLY A 13 -2.49 4.12 -4.48
N GLY A 14 -3.57 4.90 -4.55
CA GLY A 14 -3.99 5.57 -5.77
C GLY A 14 -3.13 6.80 -6.09
N ASN A 15 -2.85 7.02 -7.37
CA ASN A 15 -2.15 8.23 -7.81
C ASN A 15 -3.11 9.43 -7.83
N ALA A 16 -2.61 10.60 -7.45
CA ALA A 16 -3.25 11.85 -7.78
C ALA A 16 -2.92 12.25 -9.24
N ARG A 17 -3.77 13.10 -9.84
CA ARG A 17 -3.54 13.63 -11.20
C ARG A 17 -2.78 14.95 -11.16
N LEU A 18 -3.48 16.08 -11.12
CA LEU A 18 -2.85 17.39 -11.21
C LEU A 18 -2.50 17.96 -9.84
N ILE A 19 -3.47 17.94 -8.92
CA ILE A 19 -3.32 18.42 -7.55
C ILE A 19 -3.83 17.32 -6.60
N GLY A 20 -3.09 17.11 -5.51
CA GLY A 20 -3.45 16.20 -4.43
C GLY A 20 -2.30 15.25 -4.09
N SER A 21 -2.27 14.75 -2.87
CA SER A 21 -1.30 13.72 -2.48
C SER A 21 -1.73 12.35 -2.99
N GLY A 22 -0.76 11.49 -3.28
CA GLY A 22 -1.01 10.08 -3.55
C GLY A 22 -1.54 9.37 -2.30
N GLY A 23 -2.34 8.32 -2.52
CA GLY A 23 -2.82 7.46 -1.44
C GLY A 23 -1.68 6.60 -0.88
N ASN A 24 -1.75 6.25 0.41
CA ASN A 24 -0.81 5.30 1.00
C ASN A 24 -1.11 3.88 0.52
N GLY A 25 -0.08 3.04 0.44
CA GLY A 25 -0.22 1.62 0.24
C GLY A 25 -0.85 0.93 1.46
N GLY A 26 -1.55 -0.17 1.23
CA GLY A 26 -2.12 -1.01 2.27
C GLY A 26 -1.05 -1.86 2.96
N ASN A 27 -1.26 -2.16 4.24
CA ASN A 27 -0.37 -3.03 5.01
C ASN A 27 -0.46 -4.48 4.53
N ALA A 28 0.61 -5.24 4.75
CA ALA A 28 0.60 -6.68 4.56
C ALA A 28 -0.42 -7.35 5.50
N GLY A 29 -1.14 -8.33 4.97
CA GLY A 29 -1.96 -9.23 5.77
C GLY A 29 -1.09 -10.14 6.63
N THR A 30 -1.59 -10.49 7.81
CA THR A 30 -0.91 -11.40 8.74
C THR A 30 -1.13 -12.86 8.37
N GLY A 31 -0.14 -13.71 8.64
CA GLY A 31 -0.19 -15.16 8.42
C GLY A 31 1.06 -15.84 8.97
N THR A 32 1.20 -17.15 8.76
CA THR A 32 2.49 -17.86 9.00
C THR A 32 3.59 -17.30 8.11
N GLN A 33 3.21 -16.83 6.92
CA GLN A 33 4.01 -15.97 6.08
C GLN A 33 3.24 -14.65 5.91
N MET A 34 3.91 -13.52 6.12
CA MET A 34 3.32 -12.21 5.87
C MET A 34 3.12 -11.98 4.37
N GLY A 35 2.07 -11.24 4.03
CA GLY A 35 1.92 -10.69 2.69
C GLY A 35 2.97 -9.62 2.38
N LEU A 36 2.94 -9.10 1.16
CA LEU A 36 3.71 -7.91 0.78
C LEU A 36 2.91 -6.66 1.11
N ALA A 37 3.58 -5.61 1.57
CA ALA A 37 2.98 -4.29 1.66
C ALA A 37 2.72 -3.71 0.26
N GLY A 38 1.65 -2.93 0.13
CA GLY A 38 1.36 -2.17 -1.09
C GLY A 38 2.24 -0.93 -1.19
N THR A 39 2.55 -0.49 -2.41
CA THR A 39 3.32 0.74 -2.63
C THR A 39 2.44 1.98 -2.44
N GLY A 40 3.00 3.08 -1.98
CA GLY A 40 2.35 4.39 -2.03
C GLY A 40 2.10 4.86 -3.47
N GLY A 41 1.02 5.61 -3.67
CA GLY A 41 0.71 6.25 -4.95
C GLY A 41 1.48 7.55 -5.16
N ALA A 42 1.65 7.97 -6.41
CA ALA A 42 2.25 9.25 -6.74
C ALA A 42 1.36 10.44 -6.35
N GLY A 43 1.99 11.54 -5.91
CA GLY A 43 1.36 12.85 -5.75
C GLY A 43 1.03 13.51 -7.10
N GLY A 44 0.29 14.61 -7.06
CA GLY A 44 -0.14 15.34 -8.24
C GLY A 44 1.03 15.95 -9.00
N GLU A 45 0.94 15.95 -10.33
CA GLU A 45 1.98 16.42 -11.24
C GLU A 45 2.41 17.87 -10.98
N LEU A 46 1.46 18.74 -10.57
CA LEU A 46 1.74 20.13 -10.26
C LEU A 46 2.00 20.34 -8.76
N PHE A 47 1.19 19.70 -7.90
CA PHE A 47 1.37 19.81 -6.46
C PHE A 47 0.76 18.63 -5.70
N GLY A 48 1.59 17.98 -4.88
CA GLY A 48 1.18 16.93 -3.95
C GLY A 48 2.34 16.02 -3.57
N ALA A 49 2.28 15.44 -2.38
CA ALA A 49 3.28 14.46 -1.94
C ALA A 49 2.92 13.06 -2.44
N ASN A 50 3.93 12.21 -2.62
CA ASN A 50 3.69 10.78 -2.81
C ASN A 50 3.14 10.17 -1.50
N GLY A 51 2.31 9.15 -1.64
CA GLY A 51 1.88 8.30 -0.54
C GLY A 51 3.04 7.46 -0.01
N MET A 52 2.92 7.01 1.22
CA MET A 52 3.86 6.08 1.85
C MET A 52 3.52 4.64 1.49
N ASP A 53 4.54 3.79 1.43
CA ASP A 53 4.34 2.34 1.36
C ASP A 53 3.66 1.83 2.63
N GLY A 54 2.91 0.73 2.48
CA GLY A 54 2.31 0.03 3.60
C GLY A 54 3.35 -0.61 4.51
N LEU A 55 2.95 -0.95 5.73
CA LEU A 55 3.79 -1.68 6.67
C LEU A 55 3.66 -3.19 6.45
N THR A 56 4.79 -3.89 6.61
CA THR A 56 4.86 -5.35 6.79
C THR A 56 4.82 -5.71 8.26
#